data_AF-A0A0M0G4E1-F1
#
_entry.id   AF-A0A0M0G4E1-F1
#
_cell.length_a   1.000
_cell.length_b   1.000
_cell.length_c   1.000
_cell.angle_alpha   90.00
_cell.angle_beta   90.00
_cell.angle_gamma   90.00
#
_symmetry.space_group_name_H-M   'P 1'
#
loop_
_entity.id
_entity.type
_entity.pdbx_description
1 polymer ?
#
loop_
_entity_poly.entity_id
_entity_poly.type
_entity_poly.pdbx_seq_one_letter_code
_entity_poly.pdbx_strand_id
1 'polypeptide(L)' 'MELRLPENIKKRFWLVFPFAFVPVLVYMIFFNWEPQLLGTREWEDVGRLLFITGESALTGALLTIGLLWVSGKVSK' A
#
# COMPACT_ATOMS: atom_id res chain seq x y z
N MET A 1 3.82 -14.96 19.88
CA MET A 1 2.49 -14.96 19.23
C MET A 1 2.69 -15.24 17.76
N GLU A 2 2.24 -16.38 17.26
CA GLU A 2 2.29 -16.68 15.82
C GLU A 2 1.13 -15.95 15.14
N LEU A 3 1.41 -14.87 14.41
CA LEU A 3 0.44 -14.19 13.55
C LEU A 3 0.14 -15.08 12.33
N ARG A 4 -0.62 -16.16 12.56
CA ARG A 4 -1.09 -17.04 11.49
C ARG A 4 -2.25 -16.36 10.77
N LEU A 5 -1.96 -15.73 9.62
CA LEU A 5 -3.00 -15.19 8.74
C LEU A 5 -3.92 -16.33 8.27
N PRO A 6 -5.26 -16.14 8.35
CA PRO A 6 -6.23 -17.10 7.81
C PRO A 6 -5.96 -17.39 6.32
N GLU A 7 -6.11 -18.64 5.89
CA GLU A 7 -5.86 -19.04 4.50
C GLU A 7 -6.74 -18.29 3.49
N ASN A 8 -7.94 -17.89 3.91
CA ASN A 8 -8.84 -17.06 3.10
C ASN A 8 -8.26 -15.68 2.79
N ILE A 9 -7.51 -15.07 3.73
CA ILE A 9 -6.84 -13.80 3.49
C ILE A 9 -5.70 -14.02 2.50
N LYS A 10 -4.89 -15.07 2.67
CA LYS A 10 -3.78 -15.36 1.74
C LYS A 10 -4.24 -15.56 0.30
N LYS A 11 -5.34 -16.28 0.07
CA LYS A 11 -5.89 -16.51 -1.28
C LYS A 11 -6.41 -15.24 -1.94
N ARG A 12 -7.08 -14.36 -1.16
CA ARG A 12 -7.71 -13.14 -1.69
C ARG A 12 -6.79 -11.92 -1.64
N PHE A 13 -5.67 -11.99 -0.93
CA PHE A 13 -4.75 -10.87 -0.72
C PHE A 13 -4.28 -10.30 -2.06
N TRP A 14 -3.68 -11.13 -2.92
CA TRP A 14 -3.16 -10.69 -4.21
C TRP A 14 -4.24 -10.15 -5.15
N LEU A 15 -5.49 -10.54 -4.95
CA LEU A 15 -6.62 -10.03 -5.74
C LEU A 15 -7.06 -8.65 -5.25
N VAL A 16 -7.13 -8.42 -3.94
CA VAL A 16 -7.61 -7.16 -3.34
C VAL A 16 -6.49 -6.11 -3.21
N PHE A 17 -5.25 -6.57 -3.03
CA PHE A 17 -4.06 -5.73 -2.88
C PHE A 17 -3.91 -4.64 -3.96
N PRO A 18 -3.98 -4.94 -5.27
CA PRO A 18 -3.84 -3.89 -6.28
C PRO A 18 -4.93 -2.80 -6.15
N PHE A 19 -6.14 -3.17 -5.74
CA PHE A 19 -7.23 -2.20 -5.55
C PHE A 19 -7.02 -1.29 -4.34
N ALA A 20 -6.30 -1.73 -3.31
CA ALA A 20 -5.92 -0.89 -2.18
C ALA A 20 -4.62 -0.10 -2.46
N PHE A 21 -3.67 -0.72 -3.15
CA PHE A 21 -2.35 -0.15 -3.42
C PHE A 21 -2.41 1.01 -4.43
N VAL A 22 -3.11 0.85 -5.56
CA VAL A 22 -3.20 1.86 -6.61
C VAL A 22 -3.71 3.22 -6.10
N PRO A 23 -4.85 3.31 -5.38
CA PRO A 23 -5.33 4.60 -4.88
C PRO A 23 -4.41 5.20 -3.82
N VAL A 24 -3.76 4.39 -2.97
CA VAL A 24 -2.78 4.86 -1.98
C VAL A 24 -1.55 5.44 -2.66
N LEU A 25 -1.03 4.75 -3.68
CA LEU A 25 0.12 5.21 -4.45
C LEU A 25 -0.19 6.53 -5.17
N VAL A 26 -1.36 6.63 -5.81
CA VAL A 26 -1.82 7.88 -6.44
C VAL A 26 -1.94 8.98 -5.38
N TYR A 27 -2.55 8.71 -4.24
CA TYR A 27 -2.67 9.70 -3.17
C TYR A 27 -1.30 10.18 -2.68
N MET A 28 -0.37 9.27 -2.42
CA MET A 28 1.00 9.59 -2.00
C MET A 28 1.75 10.43 -3.04
N ILE A 29 1.63 10.09 -4.32
CA ILE A 29 2.31 10.81 -5.42
C ILE A 29 1.67 12.18 -5.69
N PHE A 30 0.37 12.35 -5.54
CA PHE A 30 -0.30 13.61 -5.92
C PHE A 30 -0.53 14.57 -4.75
N PHE A 31 -0.75 14.07 -3.54
CA PHE A 31 -1.08 14.89 -2.37
C PHE A 31 0.07 15.01 -1.36
N ASN A 32 0.90 13.98 -1.23
CA ASN A 32 2.02 13.98 -0.29
C ASN A 32 3.34 14.43 -0.95
N TRP A 33 3.39 14.39 -2.28
CA TRP A 33 4.51 14.93 -3.04
C TRP A 33 4.36 16.45 -3.14
N GLU A 34 4.97 17.17 -2.20
CA GLU A 34 5.26 18.60 -2.40
C GLU A 34 6.02 18.76 -3.72
N PRO A 35 5.44 19.41 -4.74
CA PRO A 35 6.12 19.56 -6.01
C PRO A 35 7.32 20.50 -5.81
N GLN A 36 8.51 19.97 -6.07
CA GLN A 36 9.59 20.71 -6.74
C GLN A 36 10.40 21.75 -5.92
N LEU A 37 10.37 21.75 -4.58
CA LEU A 37 11.15 22.72 -3.79
C LEU A 37 12.63 22.36 -3.54
N LEU A 38 13.10 21.17 -3.93
CA LEU A 38 14.50 20.75 -3.80
C LEU A 38 15.03 20.34 -5.18
N GLY A 39 16.07 21.04 -5.63
CA GLY A 39 16.64 20.94 -6.97
C GLY A 39 16.93 19.50 -7.41
N THR A 40 16.54 19.19 -8.64
CA THR A 40 16.57 17.86 -9.25
C THR A 40 17.98 17.29 -9.35
N ARG A 41 18.31 16.36 -8.46
CA ARG A 41 19.35 15.34 -8.68
C ARG A 41 18.62 14.05 -9.04
N GLU A 42 18.70 13.64 -10.30
CA GLU A 42 17.99 12.48 -10.89
C GLU A 42 18.03 11.21 -9.99
N TRP A 43 19.16 10.93 -9.35
CA TRP A 43 19.32 9.78 -8.45
C TRP A 43 18.54 9.88 -7.14
N GLU A 44 18.35 11.10 -6.63
CA GLU A 44 17.57 11.39 -5.42
C GLU A 44 16.07 11.19 -5.70
N ASP A 45 15.61 11.57 -6.90
CA ASP A 45 14.24 11.34 -7.34
C ASP A 45 13.91 9.85 -7.47
N VAL A 46 14.82 9.05 -8.03
CA VAL A 46 14.64 7.58 -8.11
C VAL A 46 14.57 6.96 -6.72
N GLY A 47 15.46 7.37 -5.81
CA GLY A 47 15.45 6.88 -4.42
C GLY A 47 14.15 7.25 -3.70
N ARG A 48 13.64 8.46 -3.92
CA ARG A 48 12.40 8.95 -3.32
C ARG A 48 11.17 8.24 -3.89
N LEU A 49 11.12 8.00 -5.19
CA LEU A 49 10.05 7.21 -5.84
C LEU A 49 10.01 5.78 -5.31
N LEU A 50 11.17 5.14 -5.15
CA LEU A 50 11.26 3.81 -4.54
C LEU A 50 10.77 3.81 -3.10
N PHE A 51 11.14 4.82 -2.32
CA PHE A 51 10.72 4.97 -0.93
C PHE A 51 9.19 5.10 -0.83
N ILE A 52 8.60 6.01 -1.61
CA ILE A 52 7.15 6.22 -1.62
C ILE A 52 6.40 4.99 -2.12
N THR A 53 6.93 4.30 -3.13
CA THR A 53 6.34 3.05 -3.61
C THR A 53 6.35 2.00 -2.50
N GLY A 54 7.45 1.92 -1.73
CA GLY A 54 7.58 1.03 -0.57
C GLY A 54 6.58 1.36 0.54
N GLU A 55 6.48 2.63 0.94
CA GLU A 55 5.50 3.08 1.95
C GLU A 55 4.05 2.84 1.49
N SER A 56 3.77 3.11 0.22
CA SER A 56 2.46 2.85 -0.39
C SER A 56 2.14 1.36 -0.39
N ALA A 57 3.12 0.49 -0.66
CA ALA A 57 2.95 -0.96 -0.64
C ALA A 57 2.66 -1.48 0.77
N LEU A 58 3.39 -0.98 1.78
CA LEU A 58 3.15 -1.32 3.19
C LEU A 58 1.76 -0.88 3.65
N THR A 59 1.38 0.36 3.33
CA THR A 59 0.07 0.93 3.67
C THR A 59 -1.06 0.17 2.97
N GLY A 60 -0.90 -0.10 1.67
CA GLY A 60 -1.85 -0.89 0.88
C GLY A 60 -1.99 -2.32 1.40
N ALA A 61 -0.90 -2.95 1.84
CA ALA A 61 -0.93 -4.29 2.43
C ALA A 61 -1.72 -4.31 3.75
N LEU A 62 -1.50 -3.33 4.63
CA LEU A 62 -2.24 -3.19 5.89
C LEU A 62 -3.74 -2.97 5.64
N LEU A 63 -4.10 -2.08 4.72
CA LEU A 63 -5.48 -1.83 4.32
C LEU A 63 -6.14 -3.10 3.76
N THR A 64 -5.43 -3.84 2.91
CA THR A 64 -5.92 -5.09 2.31
C THR A 64 -6.22 -6.13 3.37
N ILE A 65 -5.31 -6.31 4.34
CA ILE A 65 -5.52 -7.24 5.47
C ILE A 65 -6.72 -6.79 6.30
N GLY A 66 -6.83 -5.51 6.62
CA GLY A 66 -7.96 -4.94 7.36
C GLY A 66 -9.30 -5.17 6.65
N LEU A 67 -9.38 -4.85 5.36
CA LEU A 67 -10.58 -5.05 4.54
C LEU A 67 -11.01 -6.52 4.48
N LEU A 68 -10.07 -7.43 4.24
CA LEU A 68 -10.34 -8.86 4.19
C LEU A 68 -10.77 -9.41 5.56
N TRP A 69 -10.21 -8.87 6.64
CA TRP A 69 -10.59 -9.27 7.99
C TRP A 69 -12.00 -8.80 8.37
N VAL A 70 -12.35 -7.54 8.04
CA VAL A 70 -13.71 -6.99 8.26
C VAL A 70 -14.73 -7.74 7.39
N SER A 71 -14.43 -7.95 6.10
CA SER A 71 -15.30 -8.72 5.21
C SER A 71 -15.54 -10.15 5.71
N GLY A 72 -14.50 -10.80 6.24
CA GLY A 72 -14.62 -12.12 6.86
C GLY A 72 -15.46 -12.14 8.16
N LYS A 73 -15.55 -11.02 8.87
CA LYS A 73 -16.43 -10.85 10.04
C LYS A 73 -17.87 -10.52 9.68
N VAL A 74 -18.09 -9.75 8.61
CA VAL A 74 -19.44 -9.37 8.12
C VAL A 74 -20.15 -10.54 7.42
N SER A 75 -19.38 -11.44 6.81
CA SER A 75 -19.92 -12.61 6.11
C SER A 75 -20.28 -13.79 7.03
N LYS A 76 -20.18 -13.64 8.35
CA LYS A 76 -20.38 -14.69 9.35
C LYS A 76 -21.55 -14.35 10.25
#